data_AF-A0A933G3U5-F1
#
_entry.id   AF-A0A933G3U5-F1
#
_cell.length_a   1.000
_cell.length_b   1.000
_cell.length_c   1.000
_cell.angle_alpha   90.00
_cell.angle_beta   90.00
_cell.angle_gamma   90.00
#
_symmetry.space_group_name_H-M   'P 1'
#
loop_
_entity.id
_entity.type
_entity.pdbx_description
1 polymer ?
#
loop_
_entity_poly.entity_id
_entity_poly.type
_entity_poly.pdbx_seq_one_letter_code
_entity_poly.pdbx_strand_id
1 'polypeptide(L)'
;WIVSGSIIVLLYALIQFLVAGAEIRRVPAYTSLFLLGLLAIAAVSGLLLKDRAFCRGFCPVGLLLSAYGRGGMLAVRSGSGDVCHSCTGKGCIRACNRTKADGRSCPSLLNPPKLNSNKDCLVCGQCIKVCEPDNMGLLLRRPFPASDTRDESASWPMTLFIMLVSGFVIWELTSEWAAAEHVFLAVPRWASAHLPLPWLSGCVNGLWAMIVVPLGVWSLLGQVARRLGDRDQLGTFWRRIALPMAVVVAAGHMSKGLAKFVSWAGFLPYAIGEPSGTQTAMAISSHATLPPDALLPKTMVAMVAAVLILGAAFFGLREARLAGPRSSPPSTRPVIWMMVLLFLILVAGWINPPG
;
A
#
# COMPACT_ATOMS: atom_id res chain seq x y z
N TRP A 1 -17.31 14.53 -2.35
CA TRP A 1 -17.32 13.34 -1.48
C TRP A 1 -16.57 12.14 -2.09
N ILE A 2 -16.92 11.66 -3.29
CA ILE A 2 -16.22 10.56 -4.00
C ILE A 2 -14.71 10.81 -4.18
N VAL A 3 -14.30 12.05 -4.50
CA VAL A 3 -12.88 12.41 -4.74
C VAL A 3 -12.09 12.61 -3.42
N SER A 4 -12.74 12.63 -2.26
CA SER A 4 -12.03 12.84 -0.98
C SER A 4 -11.15 11.65 -0.59
N GLY A 5 -11.40 10.47 -1.15
CA GLY A 5 -10.76 9.21 -0.75
C GLY A 5 -11.47 8.49 0.41
N SER A 6 -12.47 9.12 1.05
CA SER A 6 -13.17 8.52 2.21
C SER A 6 -13.88 7.21 1.86
N ILE A 7 -14.47 7.12 0.66
CA ILE A 7 -15.08 5.87 0.15
C ILE A 7 -14.02 4.78 -0.01
N ILE A 8 -12.83 5.13 -0.53
CA ILE A 8 -11.72 4.18 -0.68
C ILE A 8 -11.29 3.63 0.67
N VAL A 9 -11.18 4.49 1.69
CA VAL A 9 -10.86 4.05 3.07
C VAL A 9 -11.91 3.09 3.60
N LEU A 10 -13.20 3.43 3.45
CA LEU A 10 -14.30 2.59 3.92
C LEU A 10 -14.34 1.24 3.20
N LEU A 11 -14.18 1.23 1.87
CA LEU A 11 -14.12 0.00 1.10
C LEU A 11 -12.89 -0.83 1.45
N TYR A 12 -11.73 -0.22 1.63
CA TYR A 12 -10.52 -0.92 2.06
C TYR A 12 -10.71 -1.53 3.46
N ALA A 13 -11.26 -0.77 4.40
CA ALA A 13 -11.57 -1.25 5.75
C ALA A 13 -12.55 -2.44 5.71
N LEU A 14 -13.62 -2.33 4.92
CA LEU A 14 -14.60 -3.40 4.73
C LEU A 14 -13.95 -4.66 4.15
N ILE A 15 -13.12 -4.52 3.12
CA ILE A 15 -12.40 -5.64 2.51
C ILE A 15 -11.50 -6.30 3.54
N GLN A 16 -10.72 -5.53 4.29
CA GLN A 16 -9.84 -6.09 5.31
C GLN A 16 -10.61 -6.75 6.45
N PHE A 17 -11.78 -6.23 6.80
CA PHE A 17 -12.66 -6.86 7.77
C PHE A 17 -13.23 -8.19 7.25
N LEU A 18 -13.65 -8.27 5.99
CA LEU A 18 -14.07 -9.53 5.36
C LEU A 18 -12.91 -10.53 5.30
N VAL A 19 -11.70 -10.05 5.00
CA VAL A 19 -10.48 -10.87 4.99
C VAL A 19 -10.19 -11.50 6.36
N ALA A 20 -10.37 -10.75 7.44
CA ALA A 20 -10.14 -11.24 8.80
C ALA A 20 -11.31 -12.05 9.37
N GLY A 21 -12.55 -11.62 9.10
CA GLY A 21 -13.78 -12.17 9.67
C GLY A 21 -14.31 -13.41 8.94
N ALA A 22 -14.35 -13.35 7.60
CA ALA A 22 -14.88 -14.43 6.77
C ALA A 22 -13.78 -15.28 6.12
N GLU A 23 -12.51 -15.02 6.49
CA GLU A 23 -11.33 -15.70 5.96
C GLU A 23 -11.35 -15.84 4.42
N ILE A 24 -11.79 -14.79 3.70
CA ILE A 24 -12.05 -14.90 2.25
C ILE A 24 -10.83 -15.40 1.46
N ARG A 25 -9.61 -15.21 2.00
CA ARG A 25 -8.34 -15.67 1.44
C ARG A 25 -8.10 -17.18 1.53
N ARG A 26 -8.79 -17.89 2.43
CA ARG A 26 -8.64 -19.34 2.64
C ARG A 26 -9.60 -20.17 1.78
N VAL A 27 -10.73 -19.59 1.37
CA VAL A 27 -11.76 -20.28 0.59
C VAL A 27 -11.80 -19.70 -0.84
N PRO A 28 -11.39 -20.45 -1.88
CA PRO A 28 -11.36 -19.97 -3.26
C PRO A 28 -12.69 -19.40 -3.74
N ALA A 29 -13.81 -20.05 -3.40
CA ALA A 29 -15.15 -19.58 -3.77
C ALA A 29 -15.46 -18.16 -3.25
N TYR A 30 -15.08 -17.84 -2.02
CA TYR A 30 -15.27 -16.51 -1.45
C TYR A 30 -14.39 -15.47 -2.14
N THR A 31 -13.14 -15.84 -2.46
CA THR A 31 -12.26 -14.99 -3.27
C THR A 31 -12.86 -14.72 -4.66
N SER A 32 -13.41 -15.74 -5.34
CA SER A 32 -14.07 -15.58 -6.64
C SER A 32 -15.28 -14.65 -6.58
N LEU A 33 -16.16 -14.84 -5.60
CA LEU A 33 -17.32 -13.95 -5.39
C LEU A 33 -16.90 -12.51 -5.11
N PHE A 34 -15.86 -12.33 -4.30
CA PHE A 34 -15.27 -11.01 -4.03
C PHE A 34 -14.74 -10.34 -5.31
N LEU A 35 -13.99 -11.06 -6.15
CA LEU A 35 -13.46 -10.53 -7.41
C LEU A 35 -14.57 -10.19 -8.40
N LEU A 36 -15.61 -11.03 -8.51
CA LEU A 36 -16.80 -10.75 -9.31
C LEU A 36 -17.55 -9.51 -8.80
N GLY A 37 -17.65 -9.35 -7.48
CA GLY A 37 -18.23 -8.16 -6.85
C GLY A 37 -17.45 -6.89 -7.19
N LEU A 38 -16.12 -6.92 -7.11
CA LEU A 38 -15.28 -5.80 -7.53
C LEU A 38 -15.44 -5.47 -9.02
N LEU A 39 -15.53 -6.49 -9.88
CA LEU A 39 -15.78 -6.32 -11.32
C LEU A 39 -17.15 -5.68 -11.57
N ALA A 40 -18.19 -6.13 -10.86
CA ALA A 40 -19.52 -5.56 -10.94
C ALA A 40 -19.52 -4.08 -10.50
N ILE A 41 -18.86 -3.74 -9.39
CA ILE A 41 -18.71 -2.34 -8.94
C ILE A 41 -17.98 -1.51 -9.99
N ALA A 42 -16.92 -2.04 -10.60
CA ALA A 42 -16.19 -1.36 -11.66
C ALA A 42 -17.05 -1.14 -12.91
N ALA A 43 -17.83 -2.14 -13.33
CA ALA A 43 -18.74 -2.04 -14.46
C ALA A 43 -19.87 -1.02 -14.20
N VAL A 44 -20.56 -1.14 -13.06
CA VAL A 44 -21.66 -0.24 -12.66
C VAL A 44 -21.16 1.20 -12.53
N SER A 45 -20.05 1.41 -11.83
CA SER A 45 -19.48 2.77 -11.71
C SER A 45 -18.97 3.30 -13.05
N GLY A 46 -18.47 2.45 -13.95
CA GLY A 46 -18.06 2.86 -15.30
C GLY A 46 -19.23 3.21 -16.22
N LEU A 47 -20.38 2.55 -16.07
CA LEU A 47 -21.60 2.81 -16.86
C LEU A 47 -22.38 4.03 -16.34
N LEU A 48 -22.50 4.17 -15.02
CA LEU A 48 -23.34 5.21 -14.40
C LEU A 48 -22.58 6.52 -14.13
N LEU A 49 -21.27 6.46 -13.93
CA LEU A 49 -20.46 7.62 -13.55
C LEU A 49 -19.41 7.94 -14.61
N LYS A 50 -19.10 9.23 -14.78
CA LYS A 50 -18.09 9.71 -15.73
C LYS A 50 -16.67 9.58 -15.16
N ASP A 51 -15.67 9.85 -16.00
CA ASP A 51 -14.33 10.24 -15.55
C ASP A 51 -13.55 9.19 -14.73
N ARG A 52 -13.72 7.90 -15.07
CA ARG A 52 -13.09 6.76 -14.39
C ARG A 52 -13.34 6.76 -12.89
N ALA A 53 -14.62 6.92 -12.52
CA ALA A 53 -15.07 7.00 -11.14
C ALA A 53 -14.56 5.84 -10.27
N PHE A 54 -14.51 4.61 -10.80
CA PHE A 54 -13.96 3.46 -10.08
C PHE A 54 -12.55 3.76 -9.57
N CYS A 55 -11.60 4.04 -10.46
CA CYS A 55 -10.20 4.24 -10.10
C CYS A 55 -9.99 5.44 -9.15
N ARG A 56 -10.82 6.48 -9.26
CA ARG A 56 -10.67 7.72 -8.47
C ARG A 56 -11.39 7.69 -7.12
N GLY A 57 -12.42 6.87 -6.98
CA GLY A 57 -13.34 6.95 -5.85
C GLY A 57 -13.68 5.63 -5.17
N PHE A 58 -13.58 4.50 -5.87
CA PHE A 58 -14.01 3.19 -5.37
C PHE A 58 -12.89 2.15 -5.29
N CYS A 59 -11.83 2.31 -6.08
CA CYS A 59 -10.72 1.36 -6.12
C CYS A 59 -10.01 1.34 -4.75
N PRO A 60 -10.06 0.22 -4.00
CA PRO A 60 -9.46 0.13 -2.66
C PRO A 60 -7.95 0.37 -2.67
N VAL A 61 -7.30 0.11 -3.81
CA VAL A 61 -5.86 0.23 -4.00
C VAL A 61 -5.44 1.64 -4.45
N GLY A 62 -6.38 2.53 -4.77
CA GLY A 62 -6.09 3.86 -5.31
C GLY A 62 -5.26 4.74 -4.37
N LEU A 63 -5.62 4.77 -3.07
CA LEU A 63 -4.85 5.49 -2.06
C LEU A 63 -3.49 4.83 -1.78
N LEU A 64 -3.40 3.51 -1.88
CA LEU A 64 -2.13 2.79 -1.74
C LEU A 64 -1.16 3.16 -2.86
N LEU A 65 -1.61 3.11 -4.11
CA LEU A 65 -0.82 3.52 -5.27
C LEU A 65 -0.41 4.98 -5.16
N SER A 66 -1.30 5.84 -4.66
CA SER A 66 -0.99 7.27 -4.48
C SER A 66 0.04 7.52 -3.38
N ALA A 67 -0.02 6.80 -2.27
CA ALA A 67 0.94 6.91 -1.18
C ALA A 67 2.31 6.34 -1.60
N TYR A 68 2.34 5.12 -2.15
CA TYR A 68 3.57 4.39 -2.44
C TYR A 68 4.23 4.87 -3.75
N GLY A 69 3.42 5.30 -4.73
CA GLY A 69 3.88 5.78 -6.03
C GLY A 69 4.70 7.06 -5.98
N ARG A 70 4.59 7.86 -4.90
CA ARG A 70 5.42 9.08 -4.68
C ARG A 70 6.93 8.78 -4.70
N GLY A 71 7.33 7.58 -4.28
CA GLY A 71 8.72 7.14 -4.31
C GLY A 71 9.18 6.51 -5.62
N GLY A 72 8.28 6.32 -6.59
CA GLY A 72 8.54 5.55 -7.82
C GLY A 72 9.68 6.14 -8.67
N MET A 73 10.56 5.26 -9.14
CA MET A 73 11.71 5.62 -9.99
C MET A 73 11.32 5.88 -11.45
N LEU A 74 10.22 5.28 -11.92
CA LEU A 74 9.69 5.52 -13.25
C LEU A 74 8.69 6.68 -13.21
N ALA A 75 8.89 7.67 -14.07
CA ALA A 75 8.08 8.87 -14.09
C ALA A 75 7.79 9.33 -15.52
N VAL A 76 6.53 9.62 -15.82
CA VAL A 76 6.18 10.33 -17.07
C VAL A 76 6.36 11.82 -16.85
N ARG A 77 7.15 12.49 -17.70
CA ARG A 77 7.37 13.94 -17.67
C ARG A 77 7.41 14.49 -19.10
N SER A 78 7.12 15.78 -19.25
CA SER A 78 7.44 16.51 -20.48
C SER A 78 8.93 16.81 -20.54
N GLY A 79 9.49 16.81 -21.75
CA GLY A 79 10.85 17.27 -22.04
C GLY A 79 10.95 18.77 -21.95
N SER A 80 10.83 19.46 -23.09
CA SER A 80 10.92 20.93 -23.16
C SER A 80 9.59 21.60 -22.82
N GLY A 81 9.62 22.58 -21.92
CA GLY A 81 8.49 23.46 -21.64
C GLY A 81 8.05 24.20 -22.89
N ASP A 82 8.99 24.72 -23.68
CA ASP A 82 8.72 25.53 -24.88
C ASP A 82 8.04 24.73 -25.98
N VAL A 83 8.49 23.48 -26.22
CA VAL A 83 7.84 22.54 -27.16
C VAL A 83 6.41 22.24 -26.69
N CYS A 84 6.23 22.08 -25.38
CA CYS A 84 4.88 21.97 -24.84
C CYS A 84 4.08 23.25 -25.09
N HIS A 85 4.62 24.44 -24.84
CA HIS A 85 3.90 25.71 -25.02
C HIS A 85 3.49 25.97 -26.47
N SER A 86 4.35 25.65 -27.45
CA SER A 86 4.06 25.81 -28.88
C SER A 86 3.10 24.76 -29.45
N CYS A 87 2.95 23.61 -28.77
CA CYS A 87 2.01 22.57 -29.19
C CYS A 87 0.55 23.03 -29.05
N THR A 88 -0.10 23.37 -30.15
CA THR A 88 -1.53 23.72 -30.22
C THR A 88 -2.45 22.49 -30.12
N GLY A 89 -1.97 21.33 -30.59
CA GLY A 89 -2.70 20.06 -30.62
C GLY A 89 -3.09 19.54 -29.24
N LYS A 90 -2.23 19.67 -28.22
CA LYS A 90 -2.50 19.29 -26.82
C LYS A 90 -3.24 17.95 -26.65
N GLY A 91 -2.95 16.97 -27.51
CA GLY A 91 -3.70 15.71 -27.59
C GLY A 91 -3.70 14.93 -26.26
N CYS A 92 -2.67 15.13 -25.44
CA CYS A 92 -2.51 14.52 -24.12
C CYS A 92 -3.51 15.01 -23.06
N ILE A 93 -4.22 16.12 -23.29
CA ILE A 93 -5.24 16.68 -22.37
C ILE A 93 -6.62 16.92 -22.99
N ARG A 94 -6.73 17.01 -24.33
CA ARG A 94 -7.98 17.35 -25.02
C ARG A 94 -9.13 16.37 -24.71
N ALA A 95 -10.27 16.87 -24.28
CA ALA A 95 -11.41 16.03 -23.90
C ALA A 95 -11.89 15.09 -25.03
N CYS A 96 -11.86 15.54 -26.29
CA CYS A 96 -12.25 14.72 -27.44
C CYS A 96 -11.38 13.46 -27.66
N ASN A 97 -10.15 13.44 -27.15
CA ASN A 97 -9.27 12.29 -27.24
C ASN A 97 -9.45 11.30 -26.08
N ARG A 98 -10.28 11.56 -25.06
CA ARG A 98 -10.40 10.71 -23.85
C ARG A 98 -10.99 9.33 -24.12
N THR A 99 -11.88 9.22 -25.10
CA THR A 99 -12.65 8.00 -25.42
C THR A 99 -11.95 7.08 -26.42
N LYS A 100 -10.85 7.54 -27.04
CA LYS A 100 -10.02 6.67 -27.90
C LYS A 100 -9.53 5.46 -27.11
N ALA A 101 -9.42 4.31 -27.78
CA ALA A 101 -8.96 3.07 -27.15
C ALA A 101 -7.46 3.11 -26.82
N ASP A 102 -6.66 3.65 -27.74
CA ASP A 102 -5.22 3.85 -27.59
C ASP A 102 -4.81 5.25 -28.07
N GLY A 103 -3.64 5.72 -27.65
CA GLY A 103 -3.16 7.07 -27.98
C GLY A 103 -4.14 8.16 -27.51
N ARG A 104 -4.56 8.09 -26.25
CA ARG A 104 -5.59 8.98 -25.69
C ARG A 104 -5.06 10.00 -24.69
N SER A 105 -5.87 11.00 -24.38
CA SER A 105 -5.58 11.93 -23.29
C SER A 105 -5.45 11.19 -21.95
N CYS A 106 -4.78 11.82 -20.97
CA CYS A 106 -4.51 11.20 -19.68
C CYS A 106 -5.79 10.59 -19.07
N PRO A 107 -5.85 9.25 -18.91
CA PRO A 107 -7.09 8.59 -18.48
C PRO A 107 -7.31 8.77 -16.96
N SER A 108 -6.32 9.26 -16.23
CA SER A 108 -6.45 9.73 -14.84
C SER A 108 -6.86 11.21 -14.75
N LEU A 109 -7.14 11.87 -15.89
CA LEU A 109 -7.56 13.27 -15.98
C LEU A 109 -6.55 14.26 -15.40
N LEU A 110 -5.29 13.88 -15.42
CA LEU A 110 -4.17 14.75 -15.06
C LEU A 110 -3.82 15.64 -16.26
N ASN A 111 -2.99 16.64 -16.00
CA ASN A 111 -2.34 17.44 -17.03
C ASN A 111 -0.89 16.95 -17.18
N PRO A 112 -0.58 16.05 -18.15
CA PRO A 112 0.74 15.44 -18.26
C PRO A 112 1.91 16.44 -18.36
N PRO A 113 1.79 17.54 -19.14
CA PRO A 113 2.80 18.61 -19.16
C PRO A 113 3.08 19.29 -17.82
N LYS A 114 2.15 19.23 -16.86
CA LYS A 114 2.28 19.87 -15.54
C LYS A 114 2.53 18.86 -14.41
N LEU A 115 2.87 17.61 -14.74
CA LEU A 115 3.15 16.61 -13.71
C LEU A 115 4.42 16.96 -12.93
N ASN A 116 4.22 17.24 -11.64
CA ASN A 116 5.27 17.54 -10.67
C ASN A 116 5.32 16.48 -9.55
N SER A 117 4.59 15.38 -9.67
CA SER A 117 4.59 14.29 -8.69
C SER A 117 4.12 13.00 -9.35
N ASN A 118 4.57 11.85 -8.83
CA ASN A 118 4.08 10.54 -9.24
C ASN A 118 2.80 10.09 -8.50
N LYS A 119 2.28 10.87 -7.55
CA LYS A 119 1.17 10.46 -6.67
C LYS A 119 -0.14 10.08 -7.37
N ASP A 120 -0.41 10.58 -8.58
CA ASP A 120 -1.67 10.28 -9.30
C ASP A 120 -1.43 9.59 -10.66
N CYS A 121 -0.18 9.55 -11.11
CA CYS A 121 0.17 9.05 -12.44
C CYS A 121 0.31 7.52 -12.42
N LEU A 122 -0.49 6.83 -13.23
CA LEU A 122 -0.47 5.36 -13.35
C LEU A 122 0.61 4.84 -14.32
N VAL A 123 1.44 5.73 -14.89
CA VAL A 123 2.52 5.36 -15.83
C VAL A 123 2.02 4.54 -17.05
N CYS A 124 0.76 4.74 -17.45
CA CYS A 124 0.12 3.95 -18.53
C CYS A 124 0.57 4.31 -19.97
N GLY A 125 1.42 5.34 -20.15
CA GLY A 125 1.99 5.73 -21.44
C GLY A 125 1.03 6.38 -22.46
N GLN A 126 -0.27 6.47 -22.19
CA GLN A 126 -1.25 7.01 -23.17
C GLN A 126 -0.93 8.45 -23.61
N CYS A 127 -0.51 9.29 -22.66
CA CYS A 127 -0.08 10.66 -22.96
C CYS A 127 1.24 10.75 -23.75
N ILE A 128 2.08 9.70 -23.73
CA ILE A 128 3.29 9.61 -24.55
C ILE A 128 2.87 9.33 -25.99
N LYS A 129 2.06 8.29 -26.19
CA LYS A 129 1.56 7.87 -27.52
C LYS A 129 0.82 8.95 -28.30
N VAL A 130 0.05 9.81 -27.61
CA VAL A 130 -0.74 10.88 -28.26
C VAL A 130 0.04 12.20 -28.42
N CYS A 131 1.28 12.28 -27.94
CA CYS A 131 2.06 13.50 -28.00
C CYS A 131 2.70 13.64 -29.39
N GLU A 132 2.05 14.36 -30.30
CA GLU A 132 2.55 14.57 -31.67
C GLU A 132 3.98 15.17 -31.73
N PRO A 133 4.37 16.15 -30.88
CA PRO A 133 5.75 16.65 -30.87
C PRO A 133 6.78 15.72 -30.22
N ASP A 134 6.36 14.52 -29.79
CA ASP A 134 7.16 13.53 -29.06
C ASP A 134 7.88 14.10 -27.81
N ASN A 135 7.23 15.05 -27.14
CA ASN A 135 7.81 15.76 -26.00
C ASN A 135 7.50 15.08 -24.66
N MET A 136 6.67 14.04 -24.62
CA MET A 136 6.35 13.32 -23.39
C MET A 136 7.16 12.03 -23.34
N GLY A 137 7.89 11.80 -22.26
CA GLY A 137 8.76 10.63 -22.13
C GLY A 137 8.59 9.89 -20.79
N LEU A 138 9.00 8.62 -20.78
CA LEU A 138 9.21 7.85 -19.56
C LEU A 138 10.65 8.02 -19.09
N LEU A 139 10.83 8.53 -17.89
CA LEU A 139 12.15 8.81 -17.31
C LEU A 139 12.43 7.87 -16.15
N LEU A 140 13.65 7.34 -16.10
CA LEU A 140 14.21 6.71 -14.90
C LEU A 140 14.83 7.80 -14.02
N ARG A 141 14.38 7.90 -12.76
CA ARG A 141 14.77 8.92 -11.80
C ARG A 141 15.16 8.26 -10.48
N ARG A 142 15.89 9.00 -9.64
CA ARG A 142 16.17 8.58 -8.26
C ARG A 142 14.86 8.41 -7.48
N PRO A 143 14.76 7.43 -6.56
CA PRO A 143 13.60 7.29 -5.71
C PRO A 143 13.40 8.55 -4.87
N PHE A 144 12.14 8.92 -4.65
CA PHE A 144 11.77 10.12 -3.89
C PHE A 144 12.52 11.39 -4.37
N PRO A 145 12.36 11.82 -5.63
CA PRO A 145 13.12 12.93 -6.20
C PRO A 145 12.77 14.26 -5.51
N ALA A 146 13.76 15.13 -5.28
CA ALA A 146 13.57 16.39 -4.57
C ALA A 146 12.72 17.41 -5.36
N SER A 147 12.70 17.30 -6.69
CA SER A 147 11.89 18.17 -7.55
C SER A 147 10.41 17.83 -7.58
N ASP A 148 9.98 16.74 -6.94
CA ASP A 148 8.55 16.44 -6.84
C ASP A 148 7.88 17.30 -5.76
N THR A 149 6.67 17.78 -6.04
CA THR A 149 5.86 18.55 -5.09
C THR A 149 5.36 17.65 -3.97
N ARG A 150 5.41 18.20 -2.74
CA ARG A 150 5.06 17.50 -1.50
C ARG A 150 4.04 18.29 -0.71
N ASP A 151 3.20 17.54 -0.01
CA ASP A 151 2.20 18.09 0.89
C ASP A 151 2.80 18.10 2.31
N GLU A 152 2.80 19.24 3.02
CA GLU A 152 3.25 19.31 4.42
C GLU A 152 2.41 18.44 5.36
N SER A 153 1.14 18.21 4.99
CA SER A 153 0.22 17.34 5.72
C SER A 153 -0.67 16.57 4.77
N ALA A 154 -0.87 15.30 5.05
CA ALA A 154 -1.80 14.46 4.31
C ALA A 154 -3.26 14.90 4.55
N SER A 155 -4.14 14.57 3.59
CA SER A 155 -5.58 14.63 3.81
C SER A 155 -6.00 13.57 4.85
N TRP A 156 -7.09 13.83 5.57
CA TRP A 156 -7.62 12.87 6.56
C TRP A 156 -7.84 11.47 6.00
N PRO A 157 -8.43 11.28 4.80
CA PRO A 157 -8.60 9.94 4.24
C PRO A 157 -7.27 9.25 3.95
N MET A 158 -6.26 9.97 3.47
CA MET A 158 -4.92 9.41 3.28
C MET A 158 -4.26 9.03 4.61
N THR A 159 -4.40 9.86 5.65
CA THR A 159 -3.89 9.57 7.01
C THR A 159 -4.53 8.33 7.60
N LEU A 160 -5.86 8.24 7.57
CA LEU A 160 -6.60 7.10 8.08
C LEU A 160 -6.28 5.83 7.28
N PHE A 161 -6.12 5.96 5.96
CA PHE A 161 -5.68 4.86 5.10
C PHE A 161 -4.31 4.31 5.52
N ILE A 162 -3.30 5.17 5.63
CA ILE A 162 -1.93 4.75 6.01
C ILE A 162 -1.92 4.19 7.43
N MET A 163 -2.68 4.78 8.35
CA MET A 163 -2.86 4.27 9.70
C MET A 163 -3.45 2.85 9.69
N LEU A 164 -4.54 2.62 8.97
CA LEU A 164 -5.16 1.31 8.85
C LEU A 164 -4.21 0.29 8.19
N VAL A 165 -3.53 0.66 7.09
CA VAL A 165 -2.53 -0.19 6.44
C VAL A 165 -1.37 -0.53 7.38
N SER A 166 -0.96 0.40 8.25
CA SER A 166 0.09 0.12 9.24
C SER A 166 -0.32 -0.98 10.22
N GLY A 167 -1.58 -1.01 10.66
CA GLY A 167 -2.12 -2.08 11.50
C GLY A 167 -2.12 -3.44 10.78
N PHE A 168 -2.54 -3.45 9.51
CA PHE A 168 -2.46 -4.63 8.64
C PHE A 168 -1.03 -5.15 8.47
N VAL A 169 -0.08 -4.26 8.19
CA VAL A 169 1.32 -4.63 8.03
C VAL A 169 1.89 -5.19 9.33
N ILE A 170 1.60 -4.57 10.48
CA ILE A 170 2.06 -5.10 11.78
C ILE A 170 1.53 -6.52 11.99
N TRP A 171 0.24 -6.76 11.78
CA TRP A 171 -0.35 -8.09 11.93
C TRP A 171 0.31 -9.11 10.98
N GLU A 172 0.44 -8.78 9.70
CA GLU A 172 1.05 -9.70 8.73
C GLU A 172 2.53 -9.96 9.03
N LEU A 173 3.29 -9.00 9.55
CA LEU A 173 4.68 -9.23 9.99
C LEU A 173 4.76 -10.13 11.23
N THR A 174 3.82 -10.00 12.19
CA THR A 174 3.75 -10.89 13.37
C THR A 174 3.36 -12.33 13.01
N SER A 175 2.50 -12.52 12.00
CA SER A 175 2.05 -13.86 11.56
C SER A 175 3.15 -14.75 10.95
N GLU A 176 4.36 -14.23 10.76
CA GLU A 176 5.49 -15.00 10.26
C GLU A 176 6.17 -15.86 11.35
N TRP A 177 5.85 -15.67 12.63
CA TRP A 177 6.45 -16.44 13.71
C TRP A 177 5.52 -16.54 14.92
N ALA A 178 5.41 -17.75 15.48
CA ALA A 178 4.36 -18.13 16.41
C ALA A 178 4.33 -17.28 17.69
N ALA A 179 5.49 -17.00 18.28
CA ALA A 179 5.57 -16.21 19.52
C ALA A 179 4.99 -14.80 19.35
N ALA A 180 5.34 -14.09 18.27
CA ALA A 180 4.79 -12.74 18.03
C ALA A 180 3.31 -12.77 17.69
N GLU A 181 2.86 -13.74 16.89
CA GLU A 181 1.44 -13.89 16.59
C GLU A 181 0.63 -14.16 17.87
N HIS A 182 1.14 -15.01 18.77
CA HIS A 182 0.51 -15.31 20.05
C HIS A 182 0.37 -14.05 20.91
N VAL A 183 1.44 -13.25 21.03
CA VAL A 183 1.41 -11.98 21.78
C VAL A 183 0.47 -10.98 21.11
N PHE A 184 0.54 -10.83 19.79
CA PHE A 184 -0.28 -9.89 19.03
C PHE A 184 -1.78 -10.20 19.16
N LEU A 185 -2.15 -11.49 19.18
CA LEU A 185 -3.54 -11.93 19.27
C LEU A 185 -4.00 -12.25 20.70
N ALA A 186 -3.19 -11.99 21.74
CA ALA A 186 -3.55 -12.30 23.13
C ALA A 186 -4.83 -11.59 23.58
N VAL A 187 -4.92 -10.27 23.33
CA VAL A 187 -6.10 -9.45 23.67
C VAL A 187 -7.35 -9.88 22.90
N PRO A 188 -7.34 -10.00 21.55
CA PRO A 188 -8.55 -10.40 20.83
C PRO A 188 -8.97 -11.86 21.11
N ARG A 189 -8.03 -12.77 21.41
CA ARG A 189 -8.36 -14.14 21.87
C ARG A 189 -9.05 -14.13 23.23
N TRP A 190 -8.53 -13.36 24.19
CA TRP A 190 -9.18 -13.18 25.48
C TRP A 190 -10.58 -12.58 25.32
N ALA A 191 -10.74 -11.55 24.50
CA ALA A 191 -12.05 -10.95 24.24
C ALA A 191 -13.02 -11.95 23.59
N SER A 192 -12.54 -12.72 22.59
CA SER A 192 -13.34 -13.73 21.89
C SER A 192 -13.78 -14.88 22.80
N ALA A 193 -12.98 -15.24 23.81
CA ALA A 193 -13.34 -16.26 24.79
C ALA A 193 -14.53 -15.87 25.68
N HIS A 194 -14.78 -14.57 25.84
CA HIS A 194 -15.90 -14.03 26.63
C HIS A 194 -17.12 -13.66 25.76
N LEU A 195 -17.01 -13.80 24.44
CA LEU A 195 -18.10 -13.51 23.50
C LEU A 195 -18.95 -14.78 23.30
N PRO A 196 -20.29 -14.68 23.40
CA PRO A 196 -21.19 -15.84 23.20
C PRO A 196 -21.29 -16.29 21.74
N LEU A 197 -20.60 -15.62 20.81
CA LEU A 197 -20.68 -15.83 19.36
C LEU A 197 -19.29 -16.18 18.80
N PRO A 198 -18.88 -17.46 18.78
CA PRO A 198 -17.53 -17.88 18.36
C PRO A 198 -17.19 -17.49 16.91
N TRP A 199 -18.20 -17.39 16.04
CA TRP A 199 -18.07 -16.98 14.64
C TRP A 199 -17.63 -15.51 14.48
N LEU A 200 -17.71 -14.69 15.53
CA LEU A 200 -17.22 -13.31 15.52
C LEU A 200 -15.72 -13.19 15.83
N SER A 201 -15.03 -14.27 16.20
CA SER A 201 -13.60 -14.22 16.56
C SER A 201 -12.71 -13.60 15.48
N GLY A 202 -12.93 -13.92 14.20
CA GLY A 202 -12.23 -13.29 13.07
C GLY A 202 -12.53 -11.79 12.95
N CYS A 203 -13.76 -11.38 13.24
CA CYS A 203 -14.16 -9.97 13.27
C CYS A 203 -13.45 -9.20 14.39
N VAL A 204 -13.28 -9.82 15.57
CA VAL A 204 -12.54 -9.26 16.69
C VAL A 204 -11.06 -9.10 16.34
N ASN A 205 -10.45 -10.11 15.73
CA ASN A 205 -9.06 -10.04 15.23
C ASN A 205 -8.89 -8.92 14.20
N GLY A 206 -9.82 -8.81 13.25
CA GLY A 206 -9.83 -7.75 12.24
C GLY A 206 -9.95 -6.35 12.86
N LEU A 207 -10.89 -6.15 13.79
CA LEU A 207 -11.06 -4.89 14.51
C LEU A 207 -9.81 -4.52 15.31
N TRP A 208 -9.23 -5.50 16.01
CA TRP A 208 -8.00 -5.34 16.76
C TRP A 208 -6.84 -4.87 15.87
N ALA A 209 -6.58 -5.62 14.79
CA ALA A 209 -5.46 -5.34 13.89
C ALA A 209 -5.64 -4.07 13.04
N MET A 210 -6.86 -3.78 12.56
CA MET A 210 -7.10 -2.66 11.64
C MET A 210 -7.42 -1.34 12.34
N ILE A 211 -7.94 -1.38 13.58
CA ILE A 211 -8.41 -0.18 14.29
C ILE A 211 -7.63 0.02 15.58
N VAL A 212 -7.70 -0.94 16.51
CA VAL A 212 -7.18 -0.75 17.88
C VAL A 212 -5.66 -0.60 17.89
N VAL A 213 -4.93 -1.53 17.26
CA VAL A 213 -3.46 -1.52 17.19
C VAL A 213 -2.94 -0.24 16.52
N PRO A 214 -3.35 0.12 15.29
CA PRO A 214 -2.79 1.30 14.64
C PRO A 214 -3.19 2.60 15.35
N LEU A 215 -4.41 2.71 15.91
CA LEU A 215 -4.75 3.87 16.74
C LEU A 215 -3.86 3.96 17.98
N GLY A 216 -3.59 2.84 18.66
CA GLY A 216 -2.68 2.77 19.80
C GLY A 216 -1.26 3.19 19.44
N VAL A 217 -0.70 2.60 18.38
CA VAL A 217 0.67 2.90 17.91
C VAL A 217 0.80 4.37 17.49
N TRP A 218 -0.15 4.90 16.71
CA TRP A 218 -0.10 6.29 16.25
C TRP A 218 -0.37 7.30 17.37
N SER A 219 -1.19 6.95 18.35
CA SER A 219 -1.38 7.75 19.56
C SER A 219 -0.12 7.76 20.42
N LEU A 220 0.56 6.62 20.57
CA LEU A 220 1.83 6.52 21.28
C LEU A 220 2.92 7.35 20.59
N LEU A 221 3.04 7.26 19.25
CA LEU A 221 3.93 8.10 18.44
C LEU A 221 3.68 9.60 18.71
N GLY A 222 2.42 10.02 18.74
CA GLY A 222 2.04 11.41 19.04
C GLY A 222 2.34 11.83 20.47
N GLN A 223 2.14 10.95 21.46
CA GLN A 223 2.49 11.22 22.85
C GLN A 223 4.01 11.35 23.05
N VAL A 224 4.80 10.48 22.40
CA VAL A 224 6.26 10.59 22.39
C VAL A 224 6.70 11.90 21.75
N ALA A 225 6.11 12.28 20.61
CA ALA A 225 6.39 13.57 19.98
C ALA A 225 6.12 14.75 20.92
N ARG A 226 4.97 14.74 21.62
CA ARG A 226 4.62 15.78 22.61
C ARG A 226 5.62 15.88 23.75
N ARG A 227 6.09 14.75 24.29
CA ARG A 227 7.14 14.71 25.31
C ARG A 227 8.47 15.29 24.82
N LEU A 228 8.71 15.22 23.51
CA LEU A 228 9.88 15.81 22.85
C LEU A 228 9.67 17.27 22.41
N GLY A 229 8.63 17.94 22.92
CA GLY A 229 8.37 19.37 22.72
C GLY A 229 7.42 19.69 21.56
N ASP A 230 6.84 18.69 20.90
CA ASP A 230 5.83 18.91 19.86
C ASP A 230 4.52 19.44 20.45
N ARG A 231 4.00 20.54 19.90
CA ARG A 231 2.78 21.21 20.40
C ARG A 231 1.55 20.93 19.56
N ASP A 232 1.67 20.12 18.51
CA ASP A 232 0.54 19.82 17.65
C ASP A 232 -0.57 19.05 18.39
N GLN A 233 -1.81 19.38 18.02
CA GLN A 233 -2.94 18.50 18.30
C GLN A 233 -2.70 17.15 17.62
N LEU A 234 -3.22 16.07 18.24
CA LEU A 234 -2.91 14.71 17.81
C LEU A 234 -3.29 14.43 16.35
N GLY A 235 -4.42 15.00 15.89
CA GLY A 235 -4.85 14.90 14.49
C GLY A 235 -3.92 15.62 13.51
N THR A 236 -3.42 16.81 13.87
CA THR A 236 -2.45 17.54 13.06
C THR A 236 -1.14 16.78 12.96
N PHE A 237 -0.67 16.23 14.09
CA PHE A 237 0.51 15.36 14.14
C PHE A 237 0.36 14.14 13.22
N TRP A 238 -0.77 13.42 13.28
CA TRP A 238 -1.02 12.26 12.44
C TRP A 238 -0.97 12.61 10.95
N ARG A 239 -1.63 13.70 10.55
CA ARG A 239 -1.64 14.14 9.15
C ARG A 239 -0.26 14.51 8.64
N ARG A 240 0.53 15.17 9.48
CA ARG A 240 1.90 15.59 9.17
C ARG A 240 2.84 14.39 8.99
N ILE A 241 2.75 13.38 9.87
CA ILE A 241 3.66 12.22 9.83
C ILE A 241 3.22 11.14 8.83
N ALA A 242 1.99 11.22 8.29
CA ALA A 242 1.41 10.16 7.48
C ALA A 242 2.23 9.81 6.22
N LEU A 243 2.61 10.80 5.40
CA LEU A 243 3.37 10.52 4.16
C LEU A 243 4.79 9.98 4.44
N PRO A 244 5.56 10.52 5.40
CA PRO A 244 6.79 9.89 5.86
C PRO A 244 6.59 8.45 6.37
N MET A 245 5.54 8.20 7.15
CA MET A 245 5.21 6.86 7.64
C MET A 245 4.80 5.91 6.52
N ALA A 246 4.16 6.40 5.45
CA ALA A 246 3.83 5.57 4.30
C ALA A 246 5.07 4.91 3.69
N VAL A 247 6.23 5.57 3.72
CA VAL A 247 7.50 4.99 3.26
C VAL A 247 7.94 3.82 4.13
N VAL A 248 7.87 3.96 5.46
CA VAL A 248 8.21 2.90 6.42
C VAL A 248 7.22 1.74 6.35
N VAL A 249 5.92 2.05 6.30
CA VAL A 249 4.83 1.08 6.15
C VAL A 249 4.95 0.32 4.83
N ALA A 250 5.31 1.00 3.73
CA ALA A 250 5.59 0.37 2.44
C ALA A 250 6.72 -0.65 2.53
N ALA A 251 7.80 -0.35 3.25
CA ALA A 251 8.90 -1.31 3.43
C ALA A 251 8.44 -2.56 4.20
N GLY A 252 7.70 -2.42 5.30
CA GLY A 252 7.13 -3.58 6.00
C GLY A 252 6.18 -4.41 5.11
N HIS A 253 5.36 -3.74 4.30
CA HIS A 253 4.50 -4.40 3.32
C HIS A 253 5.34 -5.17 2.27
N MET A 254 6.41 -4.56 1.75
CA MET A 254 7.35 -5.20 0.81
C MET A 254 8.07 -6.38 1.46
N SER A 255 8.45 -6.29 2.74
CA SER A 255 9.07 -7.41 3.48
C SER A 255 8.15 -8.62 3.53
N LYS A 256 6.86 -8.45 3.86
CA LYS A 256 5.88 -9.54 3.81
C LYS A 256 5.66 -10.05 2.38
N GLY A 257 5.61 -9.14 1.40
CA GLY A 257 5.52 -9.48 -0.01
C GLY A 257 6.69 -10.38 -0.46
N LEU A 258 7.91 -10.06 -0.03
CA LEU A 258 9.10 -10.88 -0.29
C LEU A 258 9.00 -12.26 0.36
N ALA A 259 8.58 -12.34 1.62
CA ALA A 259 8.39 -13.61 2.32
C ALA A 259 7.36 -14.52 1.62
N LYS A 260 6.23 -13.95 1.16
CA LYS A 260 5.24 -14.69 0.35
C LYS A 260 5.79 -15.05 -1.03
N PHE A 261 6.44 -14.12 -1.72
CA PHE A 261 6.99 -14.42 -3.05
C PHE A 261 7.97 -15.59 -2.99
N VAL A 262 8.91 -15.56 -2.04
CA VAL A 262 9.94 -16.60 -1.88
C VAL A 262 9.34 -17.97 -1.52
N SER A 263 8.27 -18.01 -0.73
CA SER A 263 7.59 -19.26 -0.35
C SER A 263 6.69 -19.83 -1.45
N TRP A 264 6.13 -18.99 -2.31
CA TRP A 264 5.17 -19.42 -3.33
C TRP A 264 5.77 -19.55 -4.75
N ALA A 265 6.90 -18.90 -5.04
CA ALA A 265 7.46 -18.88 -6.39
C ALA A 265 7.87 -20.27 -6.91
N GLY A 266 8.25 -21.19 -6.01
CA GLY A 266 8.52 -22.60 -6.37
C GLY A 266 7.30 -23.33 -6.97
N PHE A 267 6.09 -22.84 -6.72
CA PHE A 267 4.86 -23.43 -7.28
C PHE A 267 4.56 -22.99 -8.72
N LEU A 268 5.31 -22.02 -9.27
CA LEU A 268 5.05 -21.45 -10.59
C LEU A 268 5.07 -22.51 -11.73
N PRO A 269 6.02 -23.46 -11.78
CA PRO A 269 6.01 -24.50 -12.81
C PRO A 269 4.74 -25.37 -12.76
N TYR A 270 4.25 -25.72 -11.57
CA TYR A 270 3.00 -26.48 -11.42
C TYR A 270 1.79 -25.67 -11.90
N ALA A 271 1.72 -24.39 -11.56
CA ALA A 271 0.63 -23.52 -11.99
C ALA A 271 0.59 -23.32 -13.52
N ILE A 272 1.75 -23.33 -14.19
CA ILE A 272 1.83 -23.25 -15.65
C ILE A 272 1.47 -24.60 -16.30
N GLY A 273 1.98 -25.71 -15.74
CA GLY A 273 1.76 -27.05 -16.28
C GLY A 273 0.33 -27.59 -16.07
N GLU A 274 -0.31 -27.19 -14.97
CA GLU A 274 -1.69 -27.57 -14.64
C GLU A 274 -2.48 -26.35 -14.13
N PRO A 275 -3.03 -25.51 -15.03
CA PRO A 275 -3.69 -24.25 -14.66
C PRO A 275 -4.88 -24.39 -13.71
N SER A 276 -5.53 -25.55 -13.66
CA SER A 276 -6.58 -25.84 -12.67
C SER A 276 -6.07 -26.00 -11.25
N GLY A 277 -4.79 -26.36 -11.06
CA GLY A 277 -4.14 -26.60 -9.76
C GLY A 277 -4.69 -27.80 -8.96
N THR A 278 -5.71 -28.50 -9.45
CA THR A 278 -6.45 -29.55 -8.74
C THR A 278 -5.63 -30.80 -8.54
N GLN A 279 -4.95 -31.27 -9.59
CA GLN A 279 -4.17 -32.50 -9.53
C GLN A 279 -2.94 -32.31 -8.65
N THR A 280 -2.27 -31.17 -8.81
CA THR A 280 -1.11 -30.81 -8.00
C THR A 280 -1.51 -30.68 -6.52
N ALA A 281 -2.62 -30.00 -6.23
CA ALA A 281 -3.09 -29.85 -4.86
C ALA A 281 -3.47 -31.20 -4.23
N MET A 282 -4.15 -32.08 -4.97
CA MET A 282 -4.50 -33.42 -4.48
C MET A 282 -3.25 -34.25 -4.22
N ALA A 283 -2.26 -34.24 -5.12
CA ALA A 283 -1.00 -34.98 -4.96
C ALA A 283 -0.19 -34.50 -3.75
N ILE A 284 -0.16 -33.19 -3.49
CA ILE A 284 0.48 -32.63 -2.29
C ILE A 284 -0.30 -33.03 -1.02
N SER A 285 -1.64 -32.96 -1.06
CA SER A 285 -2.49 -33.31 0.08
C SER A 285 -2.44 -34.79 0.44
N SER A 286 -2.23 -35.66 -0.56
CA SER A 286 -2.08 -37.11 -0.38
C SER A 286 -0.63 -37.54 -0.11
N HIS A 287 0.30 -36.58 0.02
CA HIS A 287 1.73 -36.82 0.15
C HIS A 287 2.37 -37.62 -1.00
N ALA A 288 1.71 -37.68 -2.16
CA ALA A 288 2.28 -38.27 -3.37
C ALA A 288 3.39 -37.39 -3.97
N THR A 289 3.32 -36.08 -3.75
CA THR A 289 4.37 -35.12 -4.10
C THR A 289 4.65 -34.19 -2.93
N LEU A 290 5.92 -33.86 -2.70
CA LEU A 290 6.28 -32.86 -1.71
C LEU A 290 6.05 -31.46 -2.27
N PRO A 291 5.63 -30.49 -1.44
CA PRO A 291 5.62 -29.09 -1.87
C PRO A 291 7.06 -28.64 -2.18
N PRO A 292 7.26 -27.76 -3.17
CA PRO A 292 8.56 -27.22 -3.49
C PRO A 292 9.13 -26.40 -2.32
N ASP A 293 10.44 -26.46 -2.13
CA ASP A 293 11.14 -25.65 -1.16
C ASP A 293 11.04 -24.16 -1.49
N ALA A 294 11.15 -23.32 -0.45
CA ALA A 294 11.21 -21.88 -0.61
C ALA A 294 12.51 -21.47 -1.35
N LEU A 295 12.43 -20.45 -2.22
CA LEU A 295 13.58 -20.03 -3.04
C LEU A 295 14.78 -19.52 -2.25
N LEU A 296 14.53 -18.95 -1.06
CA LEU A 296 15.54 -18.39 -0.18
C LEU A 296 15.23 -18.81 1.26
N PRO A 297 16.26 -19.06 2.09
CA PRO A 297 16.07 -19.28 3.52
C PRO A 297 15.41 -18.07 4.18
N LYS A 298 14.57 -18.33 5.19
CA LYS A 298 13.86 -17.29 5.94
C LYS A 298 14.80 -16.25 6.56
N THR A 299 16.00 -16.67 6.99
CA THR A 299 17.06 -15.78 7.49
C THR A 299 17.50 -14.76 6.44
N MET A 300 17.63 -15.14 5.18
CA MET A 300 18.00 -14.21 4.10
C MET A 300 16.87 -13.24 3.81
N VAL A 301 15.62 -13.72 3.80
CA VAL A 301 14.44 -12.86 3.67
C VAL A 301 14.40 -11.81 4.78
N ALA A 302 14.70 -12.21 6.02
CA ALA A 302 14.76 -11.30 7.16
C ALA A 302 15.86 -10.24 7.03
N MET A 303 17.06 -10.62 6.59
CA MET A 303 18.16 -9.69 6.35
C MET A 303 17.81 -8.66 5.26
N VAL A 304 17.25 -9.11 4.13
CA VAL A 304 16.80 -8.22 3.05
C VAL A 304 15.71 -7.28 3.54
N ALA A 305 14.73 -7.80 4.30
CA ALA A 305 13.69 -7.00 4.90
C ALA A 305 14.25 -5.94 5.87
N ALA A 306 15.25 -6.27 6.70
CA ALA A 306 15.91 -5.31 7.57
C ALA A 306 16.60 -4.19 6.78
N VAL A 307 17.31 -4.51 5.69
CA VAL A 307 17.92 -3.52 4.79
C VAL A 307 16.86 -2.60 4.16
N LEU A 308 15.75 -3.16 3.70
CA LEU A 308 14.63 -2.38 3.14
C LEU A 308 14.03 -1.41 4.18
N ILE A 309 13.83 -1.88 5.41
CA ILE A 309 13.28 -1.08 6.51
C ILE A 309 14.24 0.05 6.93
N LEU A 310 15.55 -0.23 7.01
CA LEU A 310 16.57 0.78 7.28
C LEU A 310 16.66 1.82 6.16
N GLY A 311 16.60 1.39 4.90
CA GLY A 311 16.53 2.29 3.75
C GLY A 311 15.29 3.19 3.78
N ALA A 312 14.15 2.64 4.20
CA ALA A 312 12.91 3.40 4.35
C ALA A 312 12.96 4.43 5.48
N ALA A 313 13.77 4.21 6.53
CA ALA A 313 14.05 5.23 7.55
C ALA A 313 14.69 6.47 6.91
N PHE A 314 15.72 6.27 6.06
CA PHE A 314 16.37 7.36 5.34
C PHE A 314 15.39 8.10 4.42
N PHE A 315 14.64 7.38 3.60
CA PHE A 315 13.68 7.99 2.67
C PHE A 315 12.50 8.66 3.39
N GLY A 316 11.96 8.07 4.46
CA GLY A 316 10.91 8.68 5.27
C GLY A 316 11.35 9.99 5.93
N LEU A 317 12.56 10.01 6.50
CA LEU A 317 13.15 11.24 7.07
C LEU A 317 13.40 12.29 5.98
N ARG A 318 13.87 11.87 4.81
CA ARG A 318 14.10 12.76 3.67
C ARG A 318 12.78 13.32 3.13
N GLU A 319 11.73 12.52 3.03
CA GLU A 319 10.39 12.98 2.66
C GLU A 319 9.88 14.05 3.63
N ALA A 320 10.01 13.82 4.93
CA ALA A 320 9.62 14.81 5.95
C ALA A 320 10.39 16.13 5.80
N ARG A 321 11.71 16.08 5.54
CA ARG A 321 12.55 17.27 5.34
C ARG A 321 12.21 18.02 4.05
N LEU A 322 11.98 17.30 2.95
CA LEU A 322 11.66 17.89 1.65
C LEU A 322 10.26 18.50 1.58
N ALA A 323 9.33 18.03 2.43
CA ALA A 323 7.98 18.60 2.51
C ALA A 323 7.96 19.98 3.18
N GLY A 324 8.91 20.30 4.07
CA GLY A 324 9.06 21.61 4.69
C GLY A 324 9.49 21.57 6.18
N PRO A 325 9.81 22.73 6.78
CA PRO A 325 10.18 22.81 8.20
C PRO A 325 9.07 22.33 9.14
N ARG A 326 7.81 22.64 8.78
CA ARG A 326 6.64 22.23 9.55
C ARG A 326 6.46 20.73 9.59
N SER A 327 6.85 19.99 8.54
CA SER A 327 6.76 18.52 8.49
C SER A 327 7.97 17.81 9.10
N SER A 328 9.04 18.53 9.49
CA SER A 328 10.26 17.96 10.08
C SER A 328 10.72 18.63 11.38
N PRO A 329 9.85 18.85 12.39
CA PRO A 329 10.31 19.25 13.71
C PRO A 329 11.25 18.19 14.32
N PRO A 330 12.07 18.54 15.34
CA PRO A 330 13.01 17.61 15.98
C PRO A 330 12.37 16.30 16.45
N SER A 331 11.10 16.32 16.87
CA SER A 331 10.28 15.17 17.26
C SER A 331 10.07 14.14 16.14
N THR A 332 10.16 14.55 14.88
CA THR A 332 9.89 13.70 13.71
C THR A 332 10.87 12.54 13.64
N ARG A 333 12.17 12.80 13.83
CA ARG A 333 13.21 11.78 13.69
C ARG A 333 13.03 10.59 14.64
N PRO A 334 12.90 10.80 15.97
CA PRO A 334 12.71 9.69 16.90
C PRO A 334 11.38 8.96 16.67
N VAL A 335 10.33 9.64 16.24
CA VAL A 335 9.04 9.02 15.87
C VAL A 335 9.21 8.06 14.68
N ILE A 336 9.92 8.47 13.61
CA ILE A 336 10.19 7.58 12.48
C ILE A 336 11.00 6.37 12.94
N TRP A 337 12.05 6.60 13.72
CA TRP A 337 12.90 5.52 14.23
C TRP A 337 12.13 4.56 15.14
N MET A 338 11.16 5.02 15.92
CA MET A 338 10.35 4.13 16.76
C MET A 338 9.54 3.12 15.92
N MET A 339 8.94 3.55 14.81
CA MET A 339 8.24 2.64 13.88
C MET A 339 9.22 1.69 13.16
N VAL A 340 10.38 2.21 12.75
CA VAL A 340 11.45 1.42 12.11
C VAL A 340 11.94 0.32 13.06
N LEU A 341 12.23 0.66 14.31
CA LEU A 341 12.67 -0.29 15.34
C LEU A 341 11.61 -1.36 15.59
N LEU A 342 10.32 -0.99 15.67
CA LEU A 342 9.22 -1.95 15.77
C LEU A 342 9.28 -2.98 14.63
N PHE A 343 9.40 -2.52 13.37
CA PHE A 343 9.45 -3.43 12.21
C PHE A 343 10.72 -4.27 12.18
N LEU A 344 11.87 -3.71 12.57
CA LEU A 344 13.12 -4.47 12.68
C LEU A 344 13.02 -5.58 13.72
N ILE A 345 12.40 -5.34 14.88
CA ILE A 345 12.17 -6.37 15.90
C ILE A 345 11.29 -7.48 15.34
N LEU A 346 10.20 -7.13 14.63
CA LEU A 346 9.28 -8.12 14.07
C LEU A 346 9.96 -9.00 13.01
N VAL A 347 10.79 -8.42 12.15
CA VAL A 347 11.51 -9.14 11.10
C VAL A 347 12.71 -9.92 11.66
N ALA A 348 13.37 -9.44 12.71
CA ALA A 348 14.45 -10.17 13.36
C ALA A 348 13.98 -11.52 13.92
N GLY A 349 12.74 -11.59 14.41
CA GLY A 349 12.12 -12.85 14.87
C GLY A 349 11.96 -13.93 13.79
N TRP A 350 12.16 -13.58 12.51
CA TRP A 350 12.14 -14.55 11.41
C TRP A 350 13.44 -15.35 11.31
N ILE A 351 14.54 -14.88 11.92
CA ILE A 351 15.89 -15.46 11.76
C ILE A 351 16.05 -16.78 12.52
N ASN A 352 15.29 -17.00 13.58
CA ASN A 352 15.15 -18.27 14.29
C ASN A 352 13.86 -18.14 15.11
N PRO A 353 12.70 -18.62 14.62
CA PRO A 353 11.49 -18.55 15.41
C PRO A 353 11.73 -19.35 16.71
N PRO A 354 11.62 -18.75 17.90
CA PRO A 354 11.58 -19.54 19.13
C PRO A 354 10.42 -20.52 18.98
N GLY A 355 10.72 -21.79 19.26
CA GLY A 355 9.82 -22.93 19.04
C GLY A 355 8.49 -22.82 19.75
#